data_AF-A0A8S2RXC2-F1
#
_entry.id   AF-A0A8S2RXC2-F1
#
_cell.length_a   1.000
_cell.length_b   1.000
_cell.length_c   1.000
_cell.angle_alpha   90.00
_cell.angle_beta   90.00
_cell.angle_gamma   90.00
#
_symmetry.space_group_name_H-M   'P 1'
#
loop_
_entity.id
_entity.type
_entity.pdbx_description
1 polymer ?
#
loop_
_entity_poly.entity_id
_entity_poly.type
_entity_poly.pdbx_seq_one_letter_code
_entity_poly.pdbx_strand_id
1 'polypeptide(L)'
;MCPKGQMNIGLNRDQWIPNVFPLNQSIPIEIVKQYRFIGQSMVMAIRNKNYLDLKFPALLWKQLLGEEITVKDIEVIDIQSFAIIKK
;
A
#
# COMPACT_ATOMS: atom_id res chain seq x y z
N MET A 1 -2.54 4.80 -6.86
CA MET A 1 -3.83 4.06 -6.85
C MET A 1 -3.54 2.58 -6.87
N CYS A 2 -4.20 1.79 -6.03
CA CYS A 2 -4.07 0.32 -6.02
C CYS A 2 -4.62 -0.33 -7.31
N PRO A 3 -4.24 -1.58 -7.65
CA PRO A 3 -4.66 -2.26 -8.88
C PRO A 3 -6.19 -2.30 -9.06
N LYS A 4 -6.95 -2.56 -7.98
CA LYS A 4 -8.42 -2.50 -8.00
C LYS A 4 -8.96 -1.11 -8.30
N GLY A 5 -8.33 -0.06 -7.77
CA GLY A 5 -8.68 1.33 -8.05
C GLY A 5 -8.44 1.71 -9.51
N GLN A 6 -7.35 1.21 -10.12
CA GLN A 6 -7.07 1.41 -11.55
C GLN A 6 -8.10 0.72 -12.45
N MET A 7 -8.60 -0.45 -12.03
CA MET A 7 -9.53 -1.26 -12.81
C MET A 7 -11.01 -0.95 -12.52
N ASN A 8 -11.34 -0.10 -11.55
CA ASN A 8 -12.70 0.19 -11.08
C ASN A 8 -13.49 -1.03 -10.56
N ILE A 9 -12.82 -2.07 -10.04
CA ILE A 9 -13.47 -3.32 -9.59
C ILE A 9 -13.43 -3.45 -8.06
N GLY A 10 -14.59 -3.65 -7.42
CA GLY A 10 -14.73 -4.13 -6.04
C GLY A 10 -14.59 -3.08 -4.91
N LEU A 11 -14.34 -3.58 -3.69
CA LEU A 11 -14.05 -2.79 -2.47
C LEU A 11 -12.59 -2.29 -2.49
N ASN A 12 -12.27 -1.23 -1.72
CA ASN A 12 -10.92 -0.64 -1.57
C ASN A 12 -10.33 0.11 -2.78
N ARG A 13 -11.19 0.64 -3.66
CA ARG A 13 -10.80 1.41 -4.86
C ARG A 13 -10.09 2.73 -4.56
N ASP A 14 -10.37 3.30 -3.39
CA ASP A 14 -9.83 4.58 -2.91
C ASP A 14 -8.57 4.40 -2.03
N GLN A 15 -8.07 3.17 -1.91
CA GLN A 15 -6.87 2.88 -1.13
C GLN A 15 -5.58 3.00 -1.95
N TRP A 16 -4.54 3.51 -1.31
CA TRP A 16 -3.22 3.73 -1.88
C TRP A 16 -2.24 2.65 -1.43
N ILE A 17 -1.42 2.19 -2.36
CA ILE A 17 -0.28 1.32 -2.08
C ILE A 17 0.98 1.95 -2.69
N PRO A 18 2.18 1.65 -2.15
CA PRO A 18 3.44 1.98 -2.77
C PRO A 18 3.51 1.44 -4.20
N ASN A 19 4.09 2.21 -5.11
CA ASN A 19 4.33 1.76 -6.47
C ASN A 19 5.31 0.59 -6.48
N VAL A 20 5.03 -0.39 -7.35
CA VAL A 20 5.93 -1.52 -7.60
C VAL A 20 7.04 -1.05 -8.53
N PHE A 21 8.29 -1.31 -8.16
CA PHE A 21 9.46 -1.06 -8.99
C PHE A 21 10.00 -2.39 -9.54
N PRO A 22 10.56 -2.42 -10.77
CA PRO A 22 11.18 -3.61 -11.31
C PRO A 22 12.28 -4.15 -10.39
N LEU A 23 12.35 -5.47 -10.21
CA LEU A 23 13.33 -6.13 -9.32
C LEU A 23 14.79 -5.83 -9.69
N ASN A 24 15.04 -5.54 -10.97
CA ASN A 24 16.36 -5.22 -11.51
C ASN A 24 16.70 -3.73 -11.43
N GLN A 25 15.85 -2.89 -10.83
CA GLN A 25 16.04 -1.46 -10.77
C GLN A 25 15.91 -0.95 -9.33
N SER A 26 16.86 -0.10 -8.92
CA SER A 26 16.75 0.61 -7.65
C SER A 26 15.66 1.67 -7.72
N ILE A 27 14.95 1.84 -6.60
CA ILE A 27 13.98 2.92 -6.45
C ILE A 27 14.73 4.26 -6.55
N PRO A 28 14.32 5.19 -7.43
CA PRO A 28 14.93 6.51 -7.53
C PRO A 28 15.02 7.21 -6.18
N ILE A 29 16.16 7.82 -5.87
CA ILE A 29 16.43 8.42 -4.55
C ILE A 29 15.40 9.48 -4.15
N GLU A 30 14.88 10.24 -5.11
CA GLU A 30 13.86 11.25 -4.86
C GLU A 30 12.53 10.63 -4.40
N ILE A 31 12.17 9.46 -4.92
CA ILE A 31 10.98 8.72 -4.48
C ILE A 31 11.19 8.16 -3.07
N VAL A 32 12.40 7.65 -2.77
CA VAL A 32 12.75 7.19 -1.42
C VAL A 32 12.61 8.34 -0.40
N LYS A 33 13.10 9.55 -0.74
CA LYS A 33 12.93 10.74 0.09
C LYS A 33 11.46 11.10 0.30
N GLN A 34 10.62 10.98 -0.74
CA GLN A 34 9.17 11.21 -0.63
C GLN A 34 8.50 10.22 0.32
N TYR A 35 8.82 8.91 0.23
CA TYR A 35 8.30 7.92 1.17
C TYR A 35 8.74 8.20 2.60
N ARG A 36 10.01 8.61 2.81
CA ARG A 36 10.51 9.01 4.12
C ARG A 36 9.76 10.22 4.68
N PHE A 37 9.50 11.22 3.84
CA PHE A 37 8.73 12.41 4.22
C PHE A 37 7.33 12.02 4.71
N ILE A 38 6.60 11.18 3.95
CA ILE A 38 5.27 10.69 4.37
C ILE A 38 5.34 9.97 5.72
N GLY A 39 6.32 9.08 5.91
CA GLY A 39 6.50 8.38 7.18
C GLY A 39 6.75 9.33 8.36
N GLN A 40 7.57 10.37 8.16
CA GLN A 40 7.79 11.40 9.17
C GLN A 40 6.52 12.23 9.45
N SER A 41 5.77 12.60 8.41
CA SER A 41 4.48 13.29 8.54
C SER A 41 3.46 12.47 9.31
N MET A 42 3.40 11.15 9.08
CA MET A 42 2.54 10.22 9.83
C MET A 42 2.86 10.24 11.31
N VAL A 43 4.12 10.08 11.69
CA VAL A 43 4.54 10.08 13.10
C VAL A 43 4.25 11.43 13.76
N MET A 44 4.49 12.54 13.06
CA MET A 44 4.19 13.88 13.57
C MET A 44 2.69 14.06 13.83
N ALA A 45 1.84 13.64 12.89
CA ALA A 45 0.40 13.73 13.02
C ALA A 45 -0.11 12.89 14.20
N ILE A 46 0.35 11.64 14.33
CA ILE A 46 0.01 10.74 15.45
C ILE A 46 0.35 11.39 16.80
N ARG A 47 1.57 11.93 16.95
CA ARG A 47 2.01 12.58 18.19
C ARG A 47 1.15 13.79 18.56
N ASN A 48 0.72 14.55 17.56
CA ASN A 48 -0.10 15.74 17.74
C ASN A 48 -1.61 15.45 17.81
N LYS A 49 -2.01 14.17 17.81
CA LYS A 49 -3.42 13.74 17.76
C LYS A 49 -4.18 14.33 16.55
N ASN A 50 -3.46 14.57 15.46
CA ASN A 50 -4.02 15.00 14.20
C ASN A 50 -4.27 13.79 13.30
N TYR A 51 -5.44 13.75 12.66
CA TYR A 51 -5.77 12.70 11.71
C TYR A 51 -5.31 13.08 10.31
N LEU A 52 -4.49 12.23 9.69
CA LEU A 52 -4.25 12.29 8.25
C LEU A 52 -5.23 11.34 7.55
N ASP A 53 -5.93 11.82 6.53
CA ASP A 53 -6.82 10.98 5.71
C ASP A 53 -6.01 10.11 4.71
N LEU A 54 -5.11 9.29 5.27
CA LEU A 54 -4.31 8.34 4.50
C LEU A 54 -5.07 7.02 4.37
N LYS A 55 -5.70 6.85 3.22
CA LYS A 55 -6.44 5.64 2.90
C LYS A 55 -5.49 4.52 2.45
N PHE A 56 -4.93 3.76 3.39
CA PHE A 56 -4.10 2.60 3.09
C PHE A 56 -4.85 1.29 3.34
N PRO A 57 -4.57 0.22 2.57
CA PRO A 57 -5.15 -1.10 2.83
C PRO A 57 -4.58 -1.72 4.11
N ALA A 58 -5.33 -2.65 4.69
CA ALA A 58 -4.92 -3.42 5.87
C ALA A 58 -3.53 -4.07 5.73
N LEU A 59 -3.20 -4.55 4.51
CA LEU A 59 -1.88 -5.09 4.19
C LEU A 59 -0.73 -4.14 4.60
N LEU A 60 -0.88 -2.85 4.29
CA LEU A 60 0.18 -1.88 4.53
C LEU A 60 0.33 -1.58 6.02
N TRP A 61 -0.78 -1.52 6.75
CA TRP A 61 -0.77 -1.38 8.21
C TRP A 61 -0.13 -2.58 8.89
N LYS A 62 -0.48 -3.80 8.46
CA LYS A 62 0.14 -5.04 8.94
C LYS A 62 1.65 -5.03 8.72
N GLN A 63 2.09 -4.63 7.52
CA GLN A 63 3.52 -4.53 7.21
C GLN A 63 4.24 -3.52 8.12
N LEU A 64 3.65 -2.36 8.39
CA LEU A 64 4.24 -1.34 9.28
C LEU A 64 4.31 -1.80 10.74
N LEU A 65 3.37 -2.64 11.17
CA LEU A 65 3.29 -3.20 12.53
C LEU A 65 4.09 -4.50 12.69
N GLY A 66 4.64 -5.06 11.61
CA GLY A 66 5.32 -6.35 11.63
C GLY A 66 4.37 -7.54 11.83
N GLU A 67 3.09 -7.39 11.48
CA GLU A 67 2.11 -8.47 11.52
C GLU A 67 2.24 -9.40 10.31
N GLU A 68 1.79 -10.65 10.47
CA GLU A 68 1.78 -11.64 9.40
C GLU A 68 0.84 -11.22 8.26
N ILE A 69 1.38 -11.24 7.03
CA ILE A 69 0.63 -11.00 5.81
C ILE A 69 0.08 -12.33 5.29
N THR A 70 -1.24 -12.44 5.21
CA THR A 70 -1.91 -13.64 4.72
C THR A 70 -2.32 -13.50 3.25
N VAL A 71 -2.59 -14.63 2.59
CA VAL A 71 -3.11 -14.65 1.20
C VAL A 71 -4.38 -13.81 1.05
N LYS A 72 -5.25 -13.80 2.07
CA LYS A 72 -6.48 -12.99 2.08
C LYS A 72 -6.19 -11.49 2.01
N ASP A 73 -5.12 -11.03 2.67
CA ASP A 73 -4.73 -9.61 2.63
C ASP A 73 -4.30 -9.17 1.22
N ILE A 74 -3.69 -10.09 0.46
CA ILE A 74 -3.28 -9.86 -0.93
C ILE A 74 -4.50 -9.90 -1.86
N GLU A 75 -5.42 -10.87 -1.67
CA GLU A 75 -6.68 -10.95 -2.43
C GLU A 75 -7.52 -9.67 -2.27
N VAL A 76 -7.46 -9.02 -1.12
CA VAL A 76 -8.16 -7.75 -0.88
C VAL A 76 -7.63 -6.61 -1.76
N ILE A 77 -6.38 -6.66 -2.23
CA ILE A 77 -5.75 -5.63 -3.07
C ILE A 77 -5.74 -6.02 -4.55
N ASP A 78 -5.49 -7.29 -4.85
CA ASP A 78 -5.36 -7.80 -6.21
C ASP A 78 -5.93 -9.21 -6.35
N ILE A 79 -7.20 -9.30 -6.73
CA ILE A 79 -7.90 -10.59 -6.98
C ILE A 79 -7.44 -11.19 -8.32
N GLN A 80 -7.06 -10.36 -9.28
CA GLN A 80 -6.82 -10.81 -10.65
C GLN A 80 -5.54 -11.62 -10.76
N SER A 81 -4.48 -11.22 -10.04
CA SER A 81 -3.26 -12.02 -9.96
C SER A 81 -3.52 -13.44 -9.45
N PHE A 82 -4.43 -13.64 -8.49
CA PHE A 82 -4.81 -14.98 -8.05
C PHE A 82 -5.65 -15.75 -9.07
N ALA A 83 -6.49 -15.05 -9.86
CA ALA A 83 -7.25 -15.69 -10.92
C ALA A 83 -6.35 -16.25 -12.04
N ILE A 84 -5.20 -15.63 -12.28
CA ILE A 84 -4.19 -16.11 -13.23
C ILE A 84 -3.46 -17.34 -12.67
N ILE A 85 -3.10 -17.34 -11.38
CA ILE A 85 -2.37 -18.44 -10.74
C ILE A 85 -3.24 -19.71 -10.58
N LYS A 86 -4.56 -19.57 -10.40
CA LYS A 86 -5.49 -20.70 -10.25
C LYS A 86 -5.91 -21.36 -11.58
N LYS A 87 -5.37 -20.90 -12.71
CA LYS A 87 -5.71 -21.39 -14.05
C LYS A 87 -4.62 -22.30 -14.60
#